data_AF-A0A5E6MK06-F1
#
_entry.id   AF-A0A5E6MK06-F1
#
_cell.length_a   1.000
_cell.length_b   1.000
_cell.length_c   1.000
_cell.angle_alpha   90.00
_cell.angle_beta   90.00
_cell.angle_gamma   90.00
#
_symmetry.space_group_name_H-M   'P 1'
#
loop_
_entity.id
_entity.type
_entity.pdbx_description
1 polymer ?
#
loop_
_entity_poly.entity_id
_entity_poly.type
_entity_poly.pdbx_seq_one_letter_code
_entity_poly.pdbx_strand_id
1 'polypeptide(L)'
;MWSCSGVLYHIPNPLHLLLALKRITGEHLVLTSVVARSQYPHVAGPLRVPEVACLFLPALEGTEKEAVADYWKDLVGDGAVGLTRENPTWRIEDFGPWWWLPRPAALWALCRTAGFHLLEEGEFWGGDAVTLLLSTRPTKK
;
A
#
# COMPACT_ATOMS: atom_id res chain seq x y z
N MET A 1 1.05 -4.18 -21.92
CA MET A 1 0.77 -4.45 -20.48
C MET A 1 1.67 -3.53 -19.68
N TRP A 2 1.10 -2.72 -18.78
CA TRP A 2 1.88 -1.84 -17.91
C TRP A 2 2.04 -2.51 -16.53
N SER A 3 3.26 -2.50 -15.98
CA SER A 3 3.55 -2.99 -14.63
C SER A 3 3.99 -1.81 -13.76
N CYS A 4 3.32 -1.63 -12.63
CA CYS A 4 3.63 -0.62 -11.65
C CYS A 4 3.84 -1.33 -10.31
N SER A 5 5.10 -1.65 -10.00
CA SER A 5 5.45 -2.34 -8.76
C SER A 5 6.03 -1.37 -7.74
N GLY A 6 5.48 -1.39 -6.54
CA GLY A 6 5.98 -0.62 -5.41
C GLY A 6 5.63 0.87 -5.42
N VAL A 7 4.88 1.37 -6.40
CA VAL A 7 4.69 2.82 -6.57
C VAL A 7 3.60 3.38 -5.66
N LEU A 8 2.52 2.64 -5.40
CA LEU A 8 1.33 3.24 -4.78
C LEU A 8 1.57 3.77 -3.37
N TYR A 9 2.31 3.02 -2.54
CA TYR A 9 2.62 3.43 -1.18
C TYR A 9 3.69 4.52 -1.10
N HIS A 10 4.41 4.80 -2.19
CA HIS A 10 5.39 5.89 -2.29
C HIS A 10 4.75 7.23 -2.67
N ILE A 11 3.47 7.25 -3.06
CA ILE A 11 2.78 8.47 -3.48
C ILE A 11 1.86 9.00 -2.36
N PRO A 12 1.97 10.29 -1.99
CA PRO A 12 1.10 10.89 -0.97
C PRO A 12 -0.39 10.86 -1.33
N ASN A 13 -0.73 10.95 -2.61
CA ASN A 13 -2.11 10.93 -3.11
C ASN A 13 -2.36 9.70 -4.02
N PRO A 14 -2.75 8.55 -3.46
CA PRO A 14 -2.89 7.30 -4.21
C PRO A 14 -4.05 7.33 -5.22
N LEU A 15 -5.15 8.04 -4.94
CA LEU A 15 -6.27 8.14 -5.88
C LEU A 15 -5.90 8.94 -7.13
N HIS A 16 -5.13 10.02 -6.98
CA HIS A 16 -4.65 10.78 -8.13
C HIS A 16 -3.71 9.95 -9.01
N LEU A 17 -2.81 9.16 -8.40
CA LEU A 17 -1.98 8.20 -9.13
C LEU A 17 -2.84 7.20 -9.90
N LEU A 18 -3.83 6.58 -9.25
CA LEU A 18 -4.69 5.58 -9.89
C LEU A 18 -5.49 6.17 -11.07
N LEU A 19 -5.98 7.40 -10.96
CA LEU A 19 -6.63 8.10 -12.07
C LEU A 19 -5.65 8.36 -13.24
N ALA A 20 -4.41 8.76 -12.95
CA ALA A 20 -3.39 8.94 -13.96
C ALA A 20 -3.02 7.62 -14.64
N LEU A 21 -2.82 6.55 -13.86
CA LEU A 21 -2.56 5.20 -14.36
C LEU A 21 -3.69 4.72 -15.26
N LYS A 22 -4.96 4.97 -14.90
CA LYS A 22 -6.11 4.60 -15.73
C LYS A 22 -6.10 5.31 -17.09
N ARG A 23 -5.71 6.59 -17.14
CA ARG A 23 -5.66 7.37 -18.40
C ARG A 23 -4.62 6.84 -19.38
N ILE A 24 -3.48 6.34 -18.87
CA ILE A 24 -2.38 5.83 -19.70
C ILE A 24 -2.49 4.31 -19.96
N THR A 25 -3.26 3.60 -19.15
CA THR A 25 -3.50 2.16 -19.31
C THR A 25 -4.55 1.92 -20.38
N GLY A 26 -4.19 1.18 -21.43
CA GLY A 26 -5.15 0.79 -22.47
C GLY A 26 -6.21 -0.17 -21.96
N GLU A 27 -5.79 -1.36 -21.50
CA GLU A 27 -6.71 -2.43 -21.08
C GLU A 27 -6.36 -3.03 -19.72
N HIS A 28 -5.11 -3.49 -19.54
CA HIS A 28 -4.68 -4.17 -18.34
C HIS A 28 -3.55 -3.44 -17.62
N LEU A 29 -3.66 -3.35 -16.29
CA LEU A 29 -2.64 -2.82 -15.37
C LEU A 29 -2.28 -3.92 -14.36
N VAL A 30 -0.99 -4.19 -14.19
CA VAL A 30 -0.47 -4.94 -13.05
C VAL A 30 -0.01 -3.94 -12.00
N LEU A 31 -0.62 -3.98 -10.82
CA LEU A 31 -0.33 -3.06 -9.72
C LEU A 31 0.13 -3.84 -8.49
N THR A 32 1.33 -3.58 -8.00
CA THR A 32 1.84 -4.17 -6.76
C THR A 32 2.00 -3.10 -5.69
N SER A 33 1.53 -3.39 -4.47
CA SER A 33 1.70 -2.54 -3.29
C SER A 33 2.04 -3.38 -2.08
N VAL A 34 2.87 -2.85 -1.18
CA VAL A 34 2.88 -3.36 0.20
C VAL A 34 1.53 -3.08 0.86
N VAL A 35 1.17 -3.93 1.82
CA VAL A 35 -0.11 -3.87 2.53
C VAL A 35 0.11 -3.96 4.03
N ALA A 36 -0.83 -3.40 4.80
CA ALA A 36 -0.85 -3.59 6.24
C ALA A 36 -1.28 -5.02 6.59
N ARG A 37 -0.82 -5.57 7.73
CA ARG A 37 -1.38 -6.79 8.32
C ARG A 37 -2.64 -6.48 9.14
N SER A 38 -3.46 -7.49 9.42
CA SER A 38 -4.64 -7.34 10.29
C SER A 38 -4.25 -7.09 11.74
N GLN A 39 -3.05 -7.50 12.13
CA GLN A 39 -2.48 -7.25 13.44
C GLN A 39 -0.96 -7.17 13.37
N TYR A 40 -0.38 -6.30 14.21
CA TYR A 40 1.04 -6.22 14.48
C TYR A 40 1.29 -6.61 15.94
N PRO A 41 2.21 -7.56 16.22
CA PRO A 41 2.55 -7.92 17.59
C PRO A 41 3.30 -6.77 18.27
N HIS A 42 3.02 -6.52 19.55
CA HIS A 42 3.73 -5.53 20.34
C HIS A 42 3.62 -5.84 21.84
N VAL A 43 4.60 -5.42 22.64
CA VAL A 43 4.69 -5.72 24.07
C VAL A 43 3.53 -5.14 24.89
N ALA A 44 3.00 -3.99 24.47
CA ALA A 44 1.84 -3.35 25.10
C ALA A 44 0.48 -3.98 24.69
N GLY A 45 0.51 -4.99 23.82
CA GLY A 45 -0.65 -5.61 23.19
C GLY A 45 -0.65 -5.38 21.68
N PRO A 46 -1.31 -6.26 20.90
CA PRO A 46 -1.25 -6.19 19.44
C PRO A 46 -2.01 -4.97 18.90
N LEU A 47 -1.38 -4.24 17.99
CA LEU A 47 -2.06 -3.22 17.18
C LEU A 47 -2.96 -3.93 16.17
N ARG A 48 -4.26 -3.72 16.23
CA ARG A 48 -5.23 -4.30 15.28
C ARG A 48 -5.57 -3.27 14.20
N VAL A 49 -5.52 -3.71 12.95
CA VAL A 49 -5.88 -2.88 11.80
C VAL A 49 -7.21 -3.38 11.23
N PRO A 50 -8.26 -2.53 11.19
CA PRO A 50 -9.55 -2.92 10.62
C PRO A 50 -9.40 -3.36 9.16
N GLU A 51 -10.23 -4.31 8.70
CA GLU A 51 -10.12 -4.89 7.36
C GLU A 51 -10.15 -3.84 6.23
N VAL A 52 -10.95 -2.81 6.39
CA VAL A 52 -11.10 -1.69 5.43
C VAL A 52 -10.42 -0.44 6.00
N ALA A 53 -9.11 -0.51 6.17
CA ALA A 53 -8.30 0.61 6.65
C ALA A 53 -7.04 0.81 5.80
N CYS A 54 -6.51 2.03 5.81
CA CYS A 54 -5.18 2.36 5.33
C CYS A 54 -4.43 3.04 6.47
N LEU A 55 -3.26 2.52 6.84
CA LEU A 55 -2.38 3.21 7.77
C LEU A 55 -1.71 4.36 7.01
N PHE A 56 -1.84 5.57 7.55
CA PHE A 56 -1.13 6.74 7.08
C PHE A 56 0.16 6.87 7.89
N LEU A 57 1.29 6.49 7.30
CA LEU A 57 2.56 6.37 8.01
C LEU A 57 3.04 7.68 8.67
N PRO A 58 2.88 8.87 8.06
CA PRO A 58 3.23 10.13 8.72
C PRO A 58 2.48 10.41 10.02
N ALA A 59 1.32 9.78 10.25
CA ALA A 59 0.51 9.97 11.45
C ALA A 59 0.72 8.88 12.51
N LEU A 60 1.54 7.86 12.25
CA LEU A 60 1.86 6.85 13.26
C LEU A 60 2.81 7.46 14.30
N GLU A 61 2.44 7.31 15.57
CA GLU A 61 3.23 7.79 16.71
C GLU A 61 3.26 6.73 17.82
N GLY A 62 4.20 6.90 18.76
CA GLY A 62 4.35 6.05 19.95
C GLY A 62 4.30 4.56 19.63
N THR A 63 3.51 3.82 20.40
CA THR A 63 3.42 2.35 20.32
C THR A 63 2.88 1.84 19.00
N GLU A 64 2.09 2.63 18.27
CA GLU A 64 1.60 2.20 16.95
C GLU A 64 2.73 2.22 15.92
N LYS A 65 3.53 3.28 15.93
CA LYS A 65 4.73 3.38 15.07
C LYS A 65 5.72 2.28 15.41
N GLU A 66 5.99 2.05 16.70
CA GLU A 66 6.90 1.00 17.17
C GLU A 66 6.44 -0.39 16.70
N ALA A 67 5.17 -0.75 16.93
CA ALA A 67 4.62 -2.05 16.53
C ALA A 67 4.76 -2.32 15.02
N VAL A 68 4.46 -1.31 14.18
CA VAL A 68 4.55 -1.45 12.72
C VAL A 68 6.02 -1.45 12.28
N ALA A 69 6.84 -0.56 12.83
CA ALA A 69 8.25 -0.44 12.47
C ALA A 69 9.05 -1.69 12.83
N ASP A 70 8.88 -2.24 14.04
CA ASP A 70 9.58 -3.45 14.49
C ASP A 70 9.30 -4.63 13.56
N TYR A 71 8.01 -4.85 13.23
CA TYR A 71 7.60 -5.89 12.30
C TYR A 71 8.28 -5.73 10.94
N TRP A 72 8.26 -4.53 10.36
CA TRP A 72 8.85 -4.28 9.06
C TRP A 72 10.38 -4.29 9.10
N LYS A 73 11.01 -3.98 10.23
CA LYS A 73 12.46 -3.99 10.38
C LYS A 73 13.05 -5.38 10.20
N ASP A 74 12.34 -6.42 10.65
CA ASP A 74 12.73 -7.82 10.42
C ASP A 74 12.70 -8.20 8.94
N LEU A 75 11.79 -7.60 8.15
CA LEU A 75 11.61 -7.91 6.73
C LEU A 75 12.53 -7.11 5.81
N VAL A 76 12.69 -5.81 6.07
CA VAL A 76 13.35 -4.87 5.15
C VAL A 76 14.49 -4.07 5.78
N GLY A 77 14.85 -4.33 7.04
CA GLY A 77 15.84 -3.55 7.79
C GLY A 77 15.46 -2.07 7.81
N ASP A 78 16.43 -1.18 7.59
CA ASP A 78 16.22 0.27 7.51
C ASP A 78 15.82 0.75 6.10
N GLY A 79 15.34 -0.16 5.23
CA GLY A 79 15.00 0.13 3.84
C GLY A 79 13.68 0.90 3.63
N ALA A 80 12.77 0.88 4.59
CA ALA A 80 11.48 1.57 4.50
C ALA A 80 11.57 2.97 5.12
N VAL A 81 11.88 3.96 4.28
CA VAL A 81 11.95 5.38 4.68
C VAL A 81 10.57 5.88 5.11
N GLY A 82 10.49 6.56 6.24
CA GLY A 82 9.23 6.98 6.86
C GLY A 82 8.59 5.90 7.76
N LEU A 83 9.17 4.70 7.84
CA LEU A 83 8.70 3.62 8.71
C LEU A 83 9.83 3.04 9.57
N THR A 84 10.72 2.24 8.97
CA THR A 84 11.85 1.62 9.70
C THR A 84 13.06 2.54 9.80
N ARG A 85 13.18 3.49 8.87
CA ARG A 85 14.08 4.63 8.91
C ARG A 85 13.27 5.92 8.97
N GLU A 86 13.64 6.85 9.85
CA GLU A 86 12.89 8.10 9.99
C GLU A 86 12.92 8.97 8.74
N ASN A 87 11.83 9.72 8.54
CA ASN A 87 11.74 10.83 7.60
C ASN A 87 11.24 12.08 8.34
N PRO A 88 12.12 13.04 8.66
CA PRO A 88 11.72 14.21 9.45
C PRO A 88 10.98 15.29 8.64
N THR A 89 10.97 15.20 7.30
CA THR A 89 10.52 16.33 6.46
C THR A 89 9.23 16.11 5.69
N TRP A 90 8.83 14.85 5.44
CA TRP A 90 7.59 14.48 4.73
C TRP A 90 7.17 15.45 3.62
N ARG A 91 7.98 15.53 2.56
CA ARG A 91 7.72 16.42 1.43
C ARG A 91 6.83 15.74 0.40
N ILE A 92 5.74 16.38 -0.01
CA ILE A 92 4.75 15.79 -0.95
C ILE A 92 5.39 15.46 -2.31
N GLU A 93 6.47 16.16 -2.70
CA GLU A 93 7.20 15.89 -3.93
C GLU A 93 8.25 14.77 -3.81
N ASP A 94 8.44 14.23 -2.59
CA ASP A 94 9.39 13.14 -2.32
C ASP A 94 8.67 11.78 -2.35
N PHE A 95 9.06 10.95 -3.32
CA PHE A 95 8.54 9.61 -3.54
C PHE A 95 9.46 8.51 -2.98
N GLY A 96 10.51 8.86 -2.25
CA GLY A 96 11.35 7.89 -1.52
C GLY A 96 10.67 7.29 -0.28
N PRO A 97 9.94 8.08 0.54
CA PRO A 97 9.24 7.59 1.73
C PRO A 97 8.05 6.69 1.41
N TRP A 98 7.71 5.83 2.36
CA TRP A 98 6.46 5.09 2.39
C TRP A 98 5.42 5.98 3.07
N TRP A 99 4.32 6.24 2.40
CA TRP A 99 3.22 7.09 2.87
C TRP A 99 2.06 6.27 3.43
N TRP A 100 1.82 5.08 2.87
CA TRP A 100 0.61 4.32 3.12
C TRP A 100 0.87 2.83 3.28
N LEU A 101 0.16 2.18 4.20
CA LEU A 101 -0.02 0.73 4.20
C LEU A 101 -1.52 0.41 4.16
N PRO A 102 -2.11 0.21 2.96
CA PRO A 102 -3.50 -0.19 2.83
C PRO A 102 -3.67 -1.65 3.27
N ARG A 103 -4.79 -2.00 3.90
CA ARG A 103 -5.22 -3.40 3.93
C ARG A 103 -5.64 -3.84 2.53
N PRO A 104 -5.55 -5.14 2.17
CA PRO A 104 -5.89 -5.62 0.82
C PRO A 104 -7.29 -5.18 0.35
N ALA A 105 -8.30 -5.28 1.22
CA ALA A 105 -9.67 -4.85 0.90
C ALA A 105 -9.77 -3.34 0.63
N ALA A 106 -9.03 -2.52 1.37
CA ALA A 106 -8.96 -1.08 1.15
C ALA A 106 -8.20 -0.72 -0.15
N LEU A 107 -7.10 -1.42 -0.44
CA LEU A 107 -6.38 -1.28 -1.71
C LEU A 107 -7.31 -1.58 -2.89
N TRP A 108 -8.06 -2.67 -2.82
CA TRP A 108 -9.05 -3.01 -3.84
C TRP A 108 -10.14 -1.94 -3.95
N ALA A 109 -10.65 -1.43 -2.83
CA ALA A 109 -11.63 -0.35 -2.84
C ALA A 109 -11.10 0.93 -3.51
N LEU A 110 -9.82 1.29 -3.31
CA LEU A 110 -9.17 2.41 -4.00
C LEU A 110 -9.13 2.19 -5.51
N CYS A 111 -8.68 1.01 -5.96
CA CYS A 111 -8.63 0.66 -7.39
C CYS A 111 -10.03 0.71 -8.02
N ARG A 112 -11.04 0.14 -7.36
CA ARG A 112 -12.43 0.17 -7.82
C ARG A 112 -13.00 1.58 -7.87
N THR A 113 -12.65 2.43 -6.91
CA THR A 113 -13.07 3.85 -6.87
C THR A 113 -12.47 4.63 -8.05
N ALA A 114 -11.25 4.32 -8.46
CA ALA A 114 -10.65 4.83 -9.70
C ALA A 114 -11.25 4.21 -10.98
N GLY A 115 -12.15 3.23 -10.83
CA GLY A 115 -12.87 2.56 -11.90
C GLY A 115 -12.09 1.43 -12.57
N PHE A 116 -11.16 0.79 -11.86
CA PHE A 116 -10.59 -0.48 -12.30
C PHE A 116 -11.47 -1.66 -11.88
N HIS A 117 -11.31 -2.78 -12.57
CA HIS A 117 -11.94 -4.06 -12.29
C HIS A 117 -10.87 -5.11 -11.95
N LEU A 118 -10.98 -5.78 -10.81
CA LEU A 118 -10.06 -6.85 -10.42
C LEU A 118 -10.32 -8.08 -11.28
N LEU A 119 -9.26 -8.59 -11.91
CA LEU A 119 -9.28 -9.85 -12.64
C LEU A 119 -8.67 -10.97 -11.80
N GLU A 120 -7.53 -10.68 -11.17
CA GLU A 120 -6.76 -11.65 -10.39
C GLU A 120 -5.94 -10.93 -9.31
N GLU A 121 -5.69 -11.62 -8.20
CA GLU A 121 -4.83 -11.14 -7.12
C GLU A 121 -3.82 -12.23 -6.72
N GLY A 122 -2.63 -11.81 -6.32
CA GLY A 122 -1.59 -12.69 -5.80
C GLY A 122 -0.82 -12.01 -4.68
N GLU A 123 -0.58 -12.77 -3.61
CA GLU A 123 0.22 -12.29 -2.47
C GLU A 123 1.72 -12.51 -2.71
N PHE A 124 2.52 -11.62 -2.13
CA PHE A 124 3.97 -11.72 -2.10
C PHE A 124 4.47 -11.41 -0.68
N TRP A 125 5.70 -11.82 -0.39
CA TRP A 125 6.36 -11.59 0.92
C TRP A 125 5.53 -12.12 2.10
N GLY A 126 4.96 -13.32 1.98
CA GLY A 126 4.19 -13.93 3.08
C GLY A 126 2.94 -13.15 3.50
N GLY A 127 2.35 -12.39 2.57
CA GLY A 127 1.12 -11.61 2.77
C GLY A 127 1.35 -10.12 3.06
N ASP A 128 2.60 -9.64 3.02
CA ASP A 128 2.94 -8.22 3.27
C ASP A 128 2.92 -7.36 2.00
N ALA A 129 2.77 -7.97 0.83
CA ALA A 129 2.51 -7.28 -0.43
C ALA A 129 1.47 -8.03 -1.26
N VAL A 130 0.74 -7.29 -2.10
CA VAL A 130 -0.26 -7.83 -3.02
C VAL A 130 -0.02 -7.27 -4.42
N THR A 131 -0.13 -8.15 -5.41
CA THR A 131 -0.17 -7.80 -6.83
C THR A 131 -1.59 -8.02 -7.36
N LEU A 132 -2.14 -7.00 -8.02
CA LEU A 132 -3.45 -7.00 -8.62
C LEU A 132 -3.32 -6.93 -10.14
N LEU A 133 -4.00 -7.83 -10.84
CA LEU A 133 -4.27 -7.69 -12.26
C LEU A 133 -5.61 -6.96 -12.43
N LEU A 134 -5.56 -5.76 -12.99
CA LEU A 134 -6.68 -4.85 -13.11
C LEU A 134 -7.05 -4.62 -14.58
N SER A 135 -8.34 -4.51 -14.87
CA SER A 135 -8.87 -4.08 -16.17
C SER A 135 -9.46 -2.67 -16.10
N THR A 136 -9.27 -1.88 -17.16
CA THR A 136 -9.96 -0.59 -17.36
C THR A 136 -11.38 -0.77 -17.88
N ARG A 137 -11.73 -1.99 -18.31
CA ARG A 137 -13.05 -2.34 -18.87
C ARG A 137 -13.79 -3.28 -17.91
N PRO A 138 -15.12 -3.20 -17.86
CA PRO A 138 -15.90 -4.17 -17.10
C PRO A 138 -15.69 -5.57 -17.69
N THR A 139 -15.54 -6.55 -16.81
CA THR A 139 -15.54 -7.96 -17.21
C THR A 139 -16.90 -8.32 -17.79
N LYS A 140 -16.92 -8.91 -18.99
CA LYS A 140 -18.15 -9.51 -19.54
C LYS A 140 -18.57 -10.63 -18.60
N LYS A 141 -19.75 -10.51 -18.01
CA LYS A 141 -20.40 -11.60 -17.27
C LYS A 141 -20.81 -12.72 -18.22
#